data_AF-A0A0K8Q5Y9-F1
#
_entry.id   AF-A0A0K8Q5Y9-F1
#
_cell.length_a   1.000
_cell.length_b   1.000
_cell.length_c   1.000
_cell.angle_alpha   90.00
_cell.angle_beta   90.00
_cell.angle_gamma   90.00
#
_symmetry.space_group_name_H-M   'P 1'
#
loop_
_entity.id
_entity.type
_entity.pdbx_description
1 polymer ?
#
loop_
_entity_poly.entity_id
_entity_poly.type
_entity_poly.pdbx_seq_one_letter_code
_entity_poly.pdbx_strand_id
1 'polypeptide(L)' 'PALHPADVLVDGMRGSSSLWYRVRVNLQHVPEAERPAQEELIADYDPWAGKEWPGQ' A
#
# COMPACT_ATOMS: atom_id res chain seq x y z
N PRO A 1 -18.57 -9.98 -6.55
CA PRO A 1 -17.36 -9.19 -6.25
C PRO A 1 -16.83 -8.49 -7.51
N ALA A 2 -16.69 -7.17 -7.50
CA ALA A 2 -16.18 -6.39 -8.64
C ALA A 2 -14.67 -6.59 -8.89
N LEU A 3 -13.93 -7.06 -7.87
CA LEU A 3 -12.51 -7.38 -7.97
C LEU A 3 -12.29 -8.77 -8.56
N HIS A 4 -11.30 -8.88 -9.44
CA HIS A 4 -10.79 -10.14 -9.97
C HIS A 4 -9.58 -10.60 -9.16
N PRO A 5 -9.22 -11.90 -9.17
CA PRO A 5 -8.03 -12.39 -8.47
C PRO A 5 -6.74 -11.66 -8.85
N ALA A 6 -6.62 -11.19 -10.10
CA ALA A 6 -5.46 -10.44 -10.58
C ALA A 6 -5.38 -9.00 -10.03
N ASP A 7 -6.47 -8.46 -9.49
CA ASP A 7 -6.52 -7.09 -8.95
C ASP A 7 -5.98 -6.99 -7.52
N VAL A 8 -5.70 -8.13 -6.88
CA VAL A 8 -5.17 -8.20 -5.52
C VAL A 8 -3.78 -8.78 -5.56
N LEU A 9 -2.80 -8.00 -5.11
CA LEU A 9 -1.41 -8.42 -5.03
C LEU A 9 -0.94 -8.31 -3.59
N VAL A 10 -0.41 -9.41 -3.05
CA VAL A 10 0.20 -9.45 -1.73
C VAL A 10 1.68 -9.79 -1.92
N ASP A 11 2.53 -8.82 -1.62
CA ASP A 11 3.97 -8.93 -1.77
C ASP A 11 4.62 -9.08 -0.39
N GLY A 12 5.40 -10.14 -0.21
CA GLY A 12 6.14 -10.44 1.02
C GLY A 12 7.61 -10.08 0.85
N MET A 13 8.06 -9.08 1.59
CA MET A 13 9.42 -8.56 1.56
C MET A 13 10.11 -8.83 2.89
N ARG A 14 11.43 -9.08 2.88
CA ARG A 14 12.21 -9.29 4.11
C ARG A 14 13.16 -8.12 4.32
N GLY A 15 12.93 -7.37 5.39
CA GLY A 15 13.87 -6.38 5.91
C GLY A 15 14.97 -7.04 6.75
N SER A 16 15.90 -6.22 7.24
CA SER A 16 17.02 -6.69 8.07
C SER A 16 16.58 -7.36 9.38
N SER A 17 15.47 -6.91 9.97
CA SER A 17 14.94 -7.43 11.25
C SER A 17 13.46 -7.81 11.22
N SER A 18 12.71 -7.47 10.16
CA SER A 18 11.25 -7.64 10.09
C SER A 18 10.80 -8.13 8.71
N LEU A 19 9.70 -8.90 8.68
CA LEU A 19 8.95 -9.15 7.45
C LEU A 19 8.00 -7.99 7.20
N TRP A 20 7.90 -7.58 5.95
CA TRP A 20 7.00 -6.53 5.50
C TRP A 20 6.07 -7.12 4.46
N TYR A 21 4.78 -6.86 4.60
CA TYR A 21 3.79 -7.23 3.61
C TYR A 21 3.26 -5.95 2.97
N ARG A 22 3.17 -5.95 1.64
CA ARG A 22 2.55 -4.87 0.88
C ARG A 22 1.35 -5.44 0.14
N VAL A 23 0.17 -5.01 0.54
CA VAL A 23 -1.09 -5.33 -0.13
C VAL A 23 -1.40 -4.22 -1.11
N ARG A 24 -1.65 -4.57 -2.37
CA ARG A 24 -2.12 -3.65 -3.42
C ARG A 24 -3.46 -4.12 -3.93
N VAL A 25 -4.35 -3.16 -4.13
CA VAL A 25 -5.66 -3.38 -4.73
C VAL A 25 -5.77 -2.46 -5.95
N ASN A 26 -6.02 -3.04 -7.13
CA ASN A 26 -6.24 -2.30 -8.36
C ASN A 26 -7.75 -2.15 -8.62
N LEU A 27 -8.21 -0.92 -8.82
CA LEU A 27 -9.63 -0.62 -9.03
C LEU A 27 -10.03 -0.53 -10.50
N GLN A 28 -9.17 -0.97 -11.44
CA GLN A 28 -9.42 -0.84 -12.88
C GLN A 28 -10.73 -1.49 -13.35
N HIS A 29 -11.12 -2.62 -12.74
CA HIS A 29 -12.37 -3.32 -13.08
C HIS A 29 -13.56 -2.87 -12.24
N VAL A 30 -13.35 -1.99 -11.26
CA VAL A 30 -14.42 -1.47 -10.41
C VAL A 30 -15.08 -0.28 -11.13
N PRO A 31 -16.40 -0.34 -11.41
CA PRO A 31 -17.15 0.79 -11.96
C PRO A 31 -16.98 2.04 -11.10
N GLU A 32 -16.88 3.21 -11.71
CA GLU A 32 -16.57 4.46 -11.00
C GLU A 32 -17.57 4.78 -9.87
N ALA A 33 -18.86 4.53 -10.11
CA ALA A 33 -19.92 4.74 -9.11
C ALA A 33 -19.82 3.81 -7.89
N GLU A 34 -19.07 2.71 -8.00
CA GLU A 34 -18.85 1.73 -6.92
C GLU A 34 -17.48 1.90 -6.26
N ARG A 35 -16.62 2.80 -6.76
CA ARG A 35 -15.32 3.05 -6.14
C ARG A 35 -15.51 3.78 -4.81
N PRO A 36 -14.88 3.30 -3.72
CA PRO A 36 -14.91 4.01 -2.46
C PRO A 36 -14.24 5.37 -2.60
N ALA A 37 -14.80 6.39 -1.95
CA ALA A 37 -14.16 7.69 -1.86
C ALA A 37 -12.84 7.56 -1.07
N GLN A 38 -11.85 8.36 -1.44
CA GLN A 38 -10.63 8.46 -0.65
C GLN A 38 -10.95 9.13 0.69
N GLU A 39 -10.77 8.40 1.79
CA GLU A 39 -10.89 8.93 3.14
C GLU A 39 -9.63 9.72 3.54
N GLU A 40 -9.76 10.55 4.58
CA GLU A 40 -8.62 11.22 5.18
C GLU A 40 -7.59 10.20 5.68
N LEU A 41 -6.31 10.53 5.54
CA LEU A 41 -5.24 9.66 6.04
C LEU A 41 -5.34 9.56 7.57
N ILE A 42 -5.52 8.34 8.07
CA ILE A 42 -5.61 8.05 9.51
C ILE A 42 -4.24 8.23 10.20
N ALA A 43 -3.15 8.09 9.44
CA ALA A 43 -1.80 8.32 9.92
C ALA A 43 -0.91 8.86 8.78
N ASP A 44 -0.01 9.77 9.13
CA ASP A 44 1.04 10.33 8.27
C ASP A 44 2.40 9.67 8.57
N TYR A 45 2.39 8.38 8.92
CA TYR A 45 3.57 7.66 9.35
C TYR A 45 4.65 7.64 8.25
N ASP A 46 5.73 8.38 8.48
CA ASP A 46 6.95 8.29 7.70
C ASP A 46 7.92 7.28 8.35
N PRO A 47 8.12 6.09 7.75
CA PRO A 47 9.06 5.10 8.27
C PRO A 47 10.52 5.56 8.24
N TRP A 48 10.82 6.70 7.63
CA TRP A 48 12.16 7.26 7.49
C TRP A 48 12.36 8.57 8.29
N ALA A 49 11.37 9.00 9.07
CA ALA A 49 11.49 10.19 9.90
C ALA A 49 12.71 10.10 10.82
N GLY A 50 13.60 11.09 10.75
CA GLY A 50 14.82 11.17 11.56
C GLY A 50 15.97 10.27 11.09
N LYS A 51 15.85 9.60 9.93
CA LYS A 51 16.92 8.78 9.39
C LYS A 51 17.88 9.63 8.55
N GLU A 52 19.11 9.77 9.03
CA GLU A 52 20.21 10.33 8.23
C GLU A 52 20.75 9.27 7.27
N TRP A 53 20.80 9.60 5.98
CA TRP A 53 21.42 8.75 4.96
C TRP A 53 22.87 9.19 4.78
N PRO A 54 23.84 8.26 4.72
CA PRO A 54 25.23 8.64 4.46
C PRO A 54 25.36 9.26 3.06
N GLY A 55 25.82 10.51 3.01
CA GLY A 55 26.07 11.26 1.76
C GLY A 55 25.17 12.48 1.50
N GLN A 56 24.36 12.93 2.46
CA GLN A 56 23.77 14.28 2.46
C GLN A 56 24.58 15.26 3.30
#